data_AF-A0A7S0JHT1-F1
#
_entry.id   AF-A0A7S0JHT1-F1
#
_cell.length_a   1.000
_cell.length_b   1.000
_cell.length_c   1.000
_cell.angle_alpha   90.00
_cell.angle_beta   90.00
_cell.angle_gamma   90.00
#
_symmetry.space_group_name_H-M   'P 1'
#
loop_
_entity.id
_entity.type
_entity.pdbx_description
1 polymer ?
#
loop_
_entity_poly.entity_id
_entity_poly.type
_entity_poly.pdbx_seq_one_letter_code
_entity_poly.pdbx_strand_id
1 'polypeptide(L)'
;LGVITEVQLRLHPLPAAVSAATCHFPDLSAAASAVAMLLQCGVPLARSELLHSTAIAAFNAYATGVPDLEEKPTLFLELEGVSEEAVGALAEVARGCCDEHGGG
;
A
#
# COMPACT_ATOMS: atom_id res chain seq x y z
N LEU A 1 23.41 -26.78 11.22
CA LEU A 1 22.33 -26.50 10.25
C LEU A 1 21.25 -27.56 10.48
N GLY A 2 19.98 -27.18 10.58
CA GLY A 2 18.86 -28.11 10.82
C GLY A 2 17.70 -27.80 9.88
N VAL A 3 16.86 -28.81 9.61
CA VAL A 3 15.65 -28.65 8.80
C VAL A 3 14.46 -28.56 9.76
N ILE A 4 13.71 -27.47 9.68
CA ILE A 4 12.43 -27.34 10.38
C ILE A 4 11.44 -28.26 9.67
N THR A 5 10.91 -29.26 10.37
CA THR A 5 9.90 -30.19 9.82
C THR A 5 8.48 -29.80 10.17
N GLU A 6 8.28 -29.05 11.25
CA GLU A 6 6.96 -28.63 11.74
C GLU A 6 7.03 -27.25 12.42
N VAL A 7 5.94 -26.49 12.31
CA VAL A 7 5.74 -25.21 12.97
C VAL A 7 4.27 -25.05 13.36
N GLN A 8 4.00 -24.47 14.53
CA GLN A 8 2.67 -24.04 14.93
C GLN A 8 2.59 -22.51 14.84
N LEU A 9 1.57 -21.99 14.14
CA LEU A 9 1.39 -20.57 13.88
C LEU A 9 0.12 -20.05 14.55
N ARG A 10 0.14 -18.80 14.97
CA ARG A 10 -1.07 -18.09 15.41
C ARG A 10 -1.82 -17.60 14.18
N LEU A 11 -3.12 -17.89 14.12
CA LEU A 11 -4.00 -17.43 13.04
C LEU A 11 -4.83 -16.22 13.49
N HIS A 12 -5.18 -15.39 12.53
CA HIS A 12 -6.08 -14.24 12.68
C HIS A 12 -7.29 -14.44 11.76
N PRO A 13 -8.49 -13.95 12.14
CA PRO A 13 -9.65 -13.99 11.27
C PRO A 13 -9.43 -13.11 10.03
N LEU A 14 -10.10 -13.45 8.93
CA LEU A 14 -10.11 -12.60 7.75
C LEU A 14 -10.85 -11.29 8.04
N PRO A 15 -10.40 -10.15 7.48
CA PRO A 15 -11.10 -8.88 7.59
C PRO A 15 -12.48 -8.96 6.91
N ALA A 16 -13.45 -8.21 7.43
CA ALA A 16 -14.80 -8.16 6.87
C ALA A 16 -14.87 -7.34 5.57
N ALA A 17 -14.01 -6.31 5.45
CA ALA A 17 -13.85 -5.51 4.24
C ALA A 17 -12.37 -5.15 4.05
N VAL A 18 -11.95 -5.08 2.78
CA VAL A 18 -10.60 -4.73 2.34
C VAL A 18 -10.70 -3.72 1.20
N SER A 19 -9.83 -2.72 1.19
CA SER A 19 -9.64 -1.82 0.04
C SER A 19 -8.15 -1.70 -0.26
N ALA A 20 -7.82 -1.69 -1.54
CA ALA A 20 -6.47 -1.45 -2.03
C ALA A 20 -6.42 -0.13 -2.78
N ALA A 21 -5.35 0.65 -2.57
CA ALA A 21 -5.10 1.89 -3.28
C ALA A 21 -3.69 1.88 -3.89
N THR A 22 -3.56 2.52 -5.05
CA THR A 22 -2.28 2.78 -5.71
C THR A 22 -2.17 4.28 -5.89
N CYS A 23 -1.08 4.87 -5.39
CA CYS A 23 -0.81 6.30 -5.51
C CYS A 23 0.58 6.52 -6.10
N HIS A 24 0.66 7.28 -7.18
CA HIS A 24 1.93 7.67 -7.79
C HIS A 24 2.36 9.02 -7.24
N PHE A 25 3.66 9.17 -6.98
CA PHE A 25 4.24 10.38 -6.41
C PHE A 25 5.28 10.99 -7.35
N PRO A 26 5.53 12.31 -7.26
CA PRO A 26 6.54 12.97 -8.08
C PRO A 26 7.97 12.50 -7.75
N ASP A 27 8.24 12.20 -6.48
CA ASP A 27 9.52 11.71 -6.01
C ASP A 27 9.39 10.84 -4.74
N LEU A 28 10.49 10.23 -4.31
CA LEU A 28 10.53 9.35 -3.15
C LEU A 28 10.29 10.10 -1.83
N SER A 29 10.69 11.37 -1.74
CA SER A 29 10.50 12.18 -0.53
C SER A 29 9.02 12.46 -0.33
N ALA A 30 8.31 12.82 -1.38
CA ALA A 30 6.86 13.02 -1.37
C ALA A 30 6.11 11.77 -0.88
N ALA A 31 6.45 10.60 -1.43
CA ALA A 31 5.87 9.33 -1.00
C ALA A 31 6.16 9.02 0.48
N ALA A 32 7.40 9.25 0.94
CA ALA A 32 7.77 9.04 2.34
C ALA A 32 7.03 10.01 3.29
N SER A 33 6.86 11.26 2.89
CA SER A 33 6.07 12.24 3.65
C SER A 33 4.60 11.85 3.75
N ALA A 34 4.01 11.33 2.67
CA ALA A 34 2.64 10.80 2.70
C ALA A 34 2.49 9.63 3.68
N VAL A 35 3.43 8.67 3.66
CA VAL A 35 3.45 7.55 4.64
C VAL A 35 3.57 8.07 6.08
N ALA A 36 4.45 9.05 6.31
CA ALA A 36 4.58 9.65 7.63
C ALA A 36 3.28 10.33 8.09
N MET A 37 2.55 10.98 7.19
CA MET A 37 1.25 11.60 7.48
C MET A 37 0.18 10.55 7.77
N LEU A 38 0.08 9.48 6.96
CA LEU A 38 -0.86 8.36 7.19
C LEU A 38 -0.71 7.79 8.62
N LEU A 39 0.53 7.57 9.05
CA LEU A 39 0.84 7.09 10.40
C LEU A 39 0.47 8.12 11.48
N GLN A 40 0.73 9.41 11.26
CA GLN A 40 0.39 10.48 12.20
C GLN A 40 -1.12 10.70 12.34
N CYS A 41 -1.86 10.54 11.24
CA CYS A 41 -3.33 10.55 11.23
C CYS A 41 -3.94 9.29 11.84
N GLY A 42 -3.13 8.30 12.21
CA GLY A 42 -3.58 7.06 12.84
C GLY A 42 -4.34 6.13 11.89
N VAL A 43 -4.09 6.22 10.58
CA VAL A 43 -4.69 5.31 9.60
C VAL A 43 -4.12 3.90 9.84
N PRO A 44 -4.94 2.89 10.18
CA PRO A 44 -4.49 1.54 10.41
C PRO A 44 -4.23 0.85 9.07
N LEU A 45 -3.02 1.04 8.53
CA LEU A 45 -2.58 0.39 7.30
C LEU A 45 -2.42 -1.11 7.56
N ALA A 46 -3.14 -1.94 6.80
CA ALA A 46 -2.91 -3.38 6.80
C ALA A 46 -1.60 -3.71 6.08
N ARG A 47 -1.36 -3.03 4.94
CA ARG A 47 -0.11 -3.09 4.18
C ARG A 47 0.21 -1.75 3.55
N SER A 48 1.51 -1.48 3.35
CA SER A 48 2.01 -0.28 2.71
C SER A 48 3.34 -0.57 2.06
N GLU A 49 3.38 -0.63 0.73
CA GLU A 49 4.59 -0.94 -0.03
C GLU A 49 4.97 0.17 -0.99
N LEU A 50 6.23 0.60 -0.92
CA LEU A 50 6.77 1.68 -1.74
C LEU A 50 7.74 1.11 -2.78
N LEU A 51 7.43 1.31 -4.05
CA LEU A 51 8.31 0.97 -5.17
C LEU A 51 8.88 2.24 -5.79
N HIS A 52 10.20 2.26 -6.00
CA HIS A 52 10.85 3.31 -6.80
C HIS A 52 10.49 3.13 -8.28
N SER A 53 10.59 4.20 -9.08
CA SER A 53 10.36 4.15 -10.54
C SER A 53 11.18 3.08 -11.27
N THR A 54 12.42 2.80 -10.85
CA THR A 54 13.27 1.75 -11.42
C THR A 54 12.76 0.34 -11.12
N ALA A 55 12.14 0.14 -9.96
CA ALA A 55 11.48 -1.12 -9.63
C ALA A 55 10.18 -1.28 -10.43
N ILE A 56 9.44 -0.19 -10.65
CA ILE A 56 8.26 -0.20 -11.53
C ILE A 56 8.66 -0.48 -12.99
N ALA A 57 9.73 0.13 -13.50
CA ALA A 57 10.24 -0.16 -14.83
C ALA A 57 10.63 -1.64 -14.99
N ALA A 58 11.31 -2.21 -13.98
CA ALA A 58 11.64 -3.64 -13.96
C ALA A 58 10.38 -4.52 -13.91
N PHE A 59 9.34 -4.11 -13.16
CA PHE A 59 8.05 -4.78 -13.11
C PHE A 59 7.39 -4.77 -14.50
N ASN A 60 7.24 -3.61 -15.13
CA ASN A 60 6.65 -3.48 -16.47
C ASN A 60 7.40 -4.33 -17.51
N ALA A 61 8.74 -4.38 -17.42
CA ALA A 61 9.56 -5.17 -18.34
C ALA A 61 9.36 -6.70 -18.22
N TYR A 62 8.89 -7.19 -17.07
CA TYR A 62 8.72 -8.62 -16.79
C TYR A 62 7.27 -9.08 -16.76
N ALA A 63 6.36 -8.24 -16.26
CA ALA A 63 4.97 -8.61 -16.02
C ALA A 63 4.21 -8.74 -17.35
N THR A 64 3.78 -9.96 -17.68
CA THR A 64 2.96 -10.22 -18.87
C THR A 64 1.49 -10.36 -18.49
N GLY A 65 0.59 -9.74 -19.25
CA GLY A 65 -0.87 -9.89 -19.06
C GLY A 65 -1.50 -8.91 -18.06
N VAL A 66 -0.75 -7.89 -17.63
CA VAL A 66 -1.23 -6.74 -16.87
C VAL A 66 -0.79 -5.45 -17.58
N PRO A 67 -1.54 -4.33 -17.46
CA PRO A 67 -1.11 -3.04 -18.00
C PRO A 67 0.15 -2.52 -17.31
N ASP A 68 0.97 -1.78 -18.05
CA ASP A 68 2.11 -1.06 -17.49
C ASP A 68 1.64 -0.02 -16.47
N LEU A 69 2.39 0.09 -15.38
CA LEU A 69 2.24 1.14 -14.39
C LEU A 69 3.06 2.36 -14.80
N GLU A 70 2.66 3.55 -14.34
CA GLU A 70 3.49 4.74 -14.54
C GLU A 70 4.83 4.57 -13.79
N GLU A 71 5.95 4.80 -14.49
CA GLU A 71 7.31 4.68 -13.94
C GLU A 71 7.66 5.82 -12.98
N LYS A 72 6.88 5.94 -11.91
CA LYS A 72 7.04 6.88 -10.80
C LYS A 72 7.16 6.14 -9.48
N PRO A 73 7.74 6.76 -8.44
CA PRO A 73 7.59 6.28 -7.08
C PRO A 73 6.12 6.01 -6.77
N THR A 74 5.80 4.78 -6.37
CA THR A 74 4.42 4.31 -6.25
C THR A 74 4.22 3.66 -4.90
N LEU A 75 3.17 4.07 -4.19
CA LEU A 75 2.75 3.50 -2.92
C LEU A 75 1.52 2.61 -3.16
N PHE A 76 1.62 1.35 -2.74
CA PHE A 76 0.51 0.42 -2.69
C PHE A 76 0.03 0.30 -1.25
N LEU A 77 -1.21 0.65 -1.00
CA LEU A 77 -1.83 0.64 0.32
C LEU A 77 -2.93 -0.40 0.37
N GLU A 78 -3.01 -1.11 1.50
CA GLU A 78 -4.14 -1.97 1.84
C GLU A 78 -4.74 -1.50 3.16
N LEU A 79 -6.06 -1.33 3.15
CA LEU A 79 -6.87 -0.88 4.27
C LEU A 79 -7.87 -1.98 4.60
N GLU A 80 -8.03 -2.27 5.90
CA GLU A 80 -8.94 -3.28 6.40
C GLU A 80 -9.91 -2.66 7.41
N GLY A 81 -11.11 -3.22 7.48
CA GLY A 81 -12.13 -2.71 8.39
C GLY A 81 -13.27 -3.69 8.63
N VAL A 82 -14.16 -3.29 9.54
CA VAL A 82 -15.31 -4.09 9.98
C VAL A 82 -16.52 -3.98 9.04
N SER A 83 -16.54 -2.98 8.15
CA SER A 83 -17.54 -2.81 7.09
C SER A 83 -16.95 -2.02 5.92
N GLU A 84 -17.62 -2.04 4.78
CA GLU A 84 -17.25 -1.22 3.62
C GLU A 84 -17.27 0.27 3.95
N GLU A 85 -18.21 0.76 4.76
CA GLU A 85 -18.24 2.18 5.14
C GLU A 85 -17.03 2.57 6.00
N ALA A 86 -16.63 1.69 6.92
CA ALA A 86 -15.45 1.93 7.76
C ALA A 86 -14.17 2.00 6.92
N VAL A 87 -14.00 1.08 5.96
CA VAL A 87 -12.87 1.10 5.04
C VAL A 87 -12.92 2.31 4.11
N GLY A 88 -14.10 2.68 3.62
CA GLY A 88 -14.28 3.88 2.80
C GLY A 88 -13.87 5.16 3.52
N ALA A 89 -14.25 5.30 4.80
CA ALA A 89 -13.82 6.44 5.60
C ALA A 89 -12.30 6.49 5.79
N LEU A 90 -11.64 5.34 6.01
CA LEU A 90 -10.19 5.26 6.08
C LEU A 90 -9.53 5.59 4.74
N ALA A 91 -10.12 5.14 3.63
CA ALA A 91 -9.61 5.41 2.29
C ALA A 91 -9.66 6.90 1.94
N GLU A 92 -10.70 7.62 2.37
CA GLU A 92 -10.79 9.06 2.17
C GLU A 92 -9.75 9.84 2.99
N VAL A 93 -9.50 9.44 4.23
CA VAL A 93 -8.39 10.02 5.02
C VAL A 93 -7.06 9.72 4.34
N ALA A 94 -6.86 8.48 3.89
CA ALA A 94 -5.61 8.08 3.24
C ALA A 94 -5.37 8.82 1.91
N ARG A 95 -6.43 9.02 1.12
CA ARG A 95 -6.42 9.85 -0.09
C ARG A 95 -5.97 11.26 0.24
N GLY A 96 -6.58 11.90 1.24
CA GLY A 96 -6.19 13.25 1.67
C GLY A 96 -4.70 13.36 2.03
N CYS A 97 -4.16 12.39 2.80
CA CYS A 97 -2.74 12.35 3.13
C CYS A 97 -1.83 12.22 1.89
N CYS A 98 -2.26 11.45 0.88
CA CYS A 98 -1.51 11.28 -0.36
C CYS A 98 -1.58 12.55 -1.22
N ASP A 99 -2.78 13.10 -1.43
CA ASP A 99 -3.03 14.29 -2.23
C ASP A 99 -2.23 15.51 -1.72
N GLU A 100 -2.14 15.70 -0.40
CA GLU A 100 -1.34 16.78 0.23
C GLU A 100 0.15 16.74 -0.14
N HIS A 101 0.65 15.57 -0.52
CA HIS A 101 2.05 15.35 -0.92
C HIS A 101 2.19 15.09 -2.42
N GLY A 102 1.16 15.40 -3.22
CA GLY A 102 1.17 15.22 -4.67
C GLY A 102 1.02 13.76 -5.12
N GLY A 103 0.52 12.89 -4.24
CA GLY A 103 0.10 11.54 -4.57
C GLY A 103 -1.23 11.53 -5.31
N GLY A 104 -1.36 10.73 -6.36
CA GLY A 104 -2.57 10.58 -7.16
C GLY A 104 -2.54 9.38 -8.08
#